data_AF-A0AA89C1L9-F1
#
_entry.id   AF-A0AA89C1L9-F1
#
_cell.length_a   1.000
_cell.length_b   1.000
_cell.length_c   1.000
_cell.angle_alpha   90.00
_cell.angle_beta   90.00
_cell.angle_gamma   90.00
#
_symmetry.space_group_name_H-M   'P 1'
#
loop_
_entity.id
_entity.type
_entity.pdbx_description
1 polymer ?
#
loop_
_entity_poly.entity_id
_entity_poly.type
_entity_poly.pdbx_seq_one_letter_code
_entity_poly.pdbx_strand_id
1 'polypeptide(L)'
;MNFGGDGGANRKRKVIYDEYTNGFYTESKMESLQRQCDFRSKMAGVLNRGEESKLTGKRKAVEAEKQIFELKNEKETTLHRENLRDYQAYREVLRNILKERENDKNWDDKYGMYGSGVSRLDLELEVQRQKTEMTPIIVRKRNAEKLLSQRKRVEVFDRKMNTTELLNKARKKRKQPDVESKSPEDSRRTPKLILPPITVTFRKEEDFESGAERRSTEVTNDFPSVFVTQQKHPV
;
A
#
# COMPACT_ATOMS: atom_id res chain seq x y z
N MET A 1 63.42 41.92 -18.49
CA MET A 1 62.26 42.56 -17.81
C MET A 1 62.47 42.44 -16.32
N ASN A 2 62.29 43.55 -15.61
CA ASN A 2 62.78 43.82 -14.27
C ASN A 2 62.32 42.80 -13.23
N PHE A 3 63.28 42.10 -12.63
CA PHE A 3 63.15 41.60 -11.27
C PHE A 3 63.09 42.82 -10.34
N GLY A 4 61.87 43.30 -10.06
CA GLY A 4 61.65 44.23 -8.96
C GLY A 4 62.15 43.54 -7.69
N GLY A 5 63.14 44.08 -6.99
CA GLY A 5 63.19 45.47 -6.60
C GLY A 5 63.11 45.42 -5.08
N ASP A 6 64.25 45.65 -4.47
CA ASP A 6 64.52 45.70 -3.05
C ASP A 6 63.42 46.47 -2.29
N GLY A 7 62.59 45.72 -1.54
CA GLY A 7 61.59 46.23 -0.61
C GLY A 7 61.86 45.74 0.82
N GLY A 8 63.11 45.41 1.10
CA GLY A 8 63.61 44.95 2.40
C GLY A 8 63.79 46.11 3.38
N ALA A 9 62.71 46.70 3.86
CA ALA A 9 62.78 47.54 5.07
C ALA A 9 61.41 47.61 5.77
N ASN A 10 61.33 46.97 6.94
CA ASN A 10 60.33 47.22 7.98
C ASN A 10 58.87 46.73 7.79
N ARG A 11 58.64 45.56 7.18
CA ARG A 11 57.46 44.77 7.58
C ARG A 11 57.83 44.00 8.84
N LYS A 12 57.33 44.44 10.01
CA LYS A 12 57.53 43.78 11.31
C LYS A 12 57.19 42.29 11.15
N ARG A 13 58.20 41.42 11.18
CA ARG A 13 58.00 39.96 11.11
C ARG A 13 57.34 39.53 12.40
N LYS A 14 56.24 38.78 12.29
CA LYS A 14 55.52 38.27 13.46
C LYS A 14 56.43 37.25 14.16
N VAL A 15 56.80 37.55 15.39
CA VAL A 15 57.55 36.63 16.26
C VAL A 15 56.52 35.79 16.99
N ILE A 16 56.65 34.48 16.89
CA ILE A 16 55.75 33.51 17.50
C ILE A 16 56.55 32.74 18.54
N TYR A 17 55.94 32.52 19.70
CA TYR A 17 56.51 31.63 20.70
C TYR A 17 56.18 30.19 20.33
N ASP A 18 57.21 29.35 20.28
CA ASP A 18 57.07 27.91 20.13
C ASP A 18 57.17 27.25 21.50
N GLU A 19 56.08 26.61 21.93
CA GLU A 19 55.99 25.90 23.19
C GLU A 19 56.84 24.62 23.22
N TYR A 20 57.17 24.04 22.06
CA TYR A 20 57.98 22.81 21.99
C TYR A 20 59.47 23.08 22.17
N THR A 21 59.95 24.23 21.68
CA THR A 21 61.35 24.64 21.79
C THR A 21 61.57 25.69 22.87
N ASN A 22 60.51 26.13 23.56
CA ASN A 22 60.50 27.22 24.54
C ASN A 22 61.20 28.49 24.02
N GLY A 23 61.08 28.76 22.72
CA GLY A 23 61.83 29.79 22.01
C GLY A 23 60.96 30.65 21.11
N PHE A 24 61.44 31.84 20.78
CA PHE A 24 60.79 32.72 19.82
C PHE A 24 61.38 32.51 18.42
N TYR A 25 60.53 32.24 17.44
CA TYR A 25 60.93 32.14 16.04
C TYR A 25 60.12 33.10 15.16
N THR A 26 60.71 33.49 14.03
CA THR A 26 60.02 34.29 13.03
C THR A 26 59.39 33.38 12.00
N GLU A 27 58.10 33.56 11.76
CA GLU A 27 57.39 32.75 10.77
C GLU A 27 57.93 32.93 9.33
N SER A 28 58.01 31.82 8.60
CA SER A 28 58.21 31.87 7.15
C SER A 28 56.93 32.35 6.44
N LYS A 29 57.08 32.94 5.25
CA LYS A 29 55.92 33.36 4.42
C LYS A 29 54.97 32.20 4.13
N MET A 30 55.51 31.00 3.91
CA MET A 30 54.73 29.79 3.64
C MET A 30 53.94 29.34 4.88
N GLU A 31 54.54 29.37 6.06
CA GLU A 31 53.87 29.04 7.33
C GLU A 31 52.78 30.05 7.69
N SER A 32 53.02 31.34 7.43
CA SER A 32 52.02 32.39 7.62
C SER A 32 50.80 32.17 6.71
N LEU A 33 51.02 31.80 5.45
CA LEU A 33 49.94 31.46 4.51
C LEU A 33 49.19 30.21 4.95
N GLN A 34 49.91 29.15 5.36
CA GLN A 34 49.30 27.92 5.85
C GLN A 34 48.38 28.19 7.05
N ARG A 35 48.84 28.97 8.05
CA ARG A 35 48.02 29.36 9.19
C ARG A 35 46.77 30.14 8.79
N GLN A 36 46.88 31.04 7.80
CA GLN A 36 45.73 31.77 7.29
C GLN A 36 44.73 30.85 6.60
N CYS A 37 45.21 29.90 5.79
CA CYS A 37 44.38 28.87 5.16
C CYS A 37 43.69 27.98 6.20
N ASP A 38 44.43 27.50 7.20
CA ASP A 38 43.90 26.66 8.28
C ASP A 38 42.85 27.41 9.11
N PHE A 39 43.11 28.68 9.45
CA PHE A 39 42.16 29.52 10.17
C PHE A 39 40.88 29.73 9.36
N ARG A 40 41.01 30.08 8.07
CA ARG A 40 39.86 30.24 7.17
C ARG A 40 39.06 28.95 7.01
N SER A 41 39.74 27.81 6.87
CA SER A 41 39.12 26.48 6.78
C SER A 41 38.34 26.14 8.06
N LYS A 42 38.94 26.35 9.23
CA LYS A 42 38.27 26.18 10.53
C LYS A 42 37.03 27.07 10.67
N MET A 43 37.14 28.33 10.28
CA MET A 43 36.01 29.28 10.31
C MET A 43 34.89 28.87 9.36
N ALA A 44 35.22 28.44 8.14
CA ALA A 44 34.23 27.90 7.19
C ALA A 44 33.52 26.68 7.76
N GLY A 45 34.24 25.76 8.43
CA GLY A 45 33.64 24.60 9.09
C GLY A 45 32.69 24.96 10.24
N VAL A 46 32.95 26.04 10.99
CA VAL A 46 32.03 26.52 12.03
C VAL A 46 30.78 27.14 11.40
N LEU A 47 30.95 27.98 10.37
CA LEU A 47 29.83 28.61 9.66
C LEU A 47 28.93 27.57 8.99
N ASN A 48 29.51 26.59 8.30
CA ASN A 48 28.76 25.51 7.64
C ASN A 48 27.95 24.69 8.65
N ARG A 49 28.54 24.32 9.80
CA ARG A 49 27.80 23.63 10.88
C ARG A 49 26.66 24.48 11.43
N GLY A 50 26.87 25.79 11.56
CA GLY A 50 25.84 26.73 11.99
C GLY A 50 24.65 26.78 11.00
N GLU A 51 24.94 26.86 9.70
CA GLU A 51 23.92 26.86 8.66
C GLU A 51 23.22 25.49 8.55
N GLU A 52 23.94 24.38 8.64
CA GLU A 52 23.35 23.04 8.70
C GLU A 52 22.40 22.88 9.90
N SER A 53 22.77 23.39 11.07
CA SER A 53 21.88 23.36 12.25
C SER A 53 20.61 24.19 12.04
N LYS A 54 20.69 25.33 11.36
CA LYS A 54 19.50 26.15 11.02
C LYS A 54 18.63 25.43 9.98
N LEU A 55 19.25 24.85 8.96
CA LEU A 55 18.54 24.12 7.90
C LEU A 55 17.83 22.88 8.45
N THR A 56 18.47 22.13 9.34
CA THR A 56 17.86 20.97 10.00
C THR A 56 16.67 21.37 10.87
N GLY A 57 16.77 22.49 11.60
CA GLY A 57 15.63 23.06 12.34
C GLY A 57 14.44 23.41 11.42
N LYS A 58 14.70 24.13 10.32
CA LYS A 58 13.67 24.48 9.33
C LYS A 58 13.06 23.24 8.67
N ARG A 59 13.89 22.25 8.33
CA ARG A 59 13.42 20.98 7.74
C ARG A 59 12.48 20.23 8.68
N LYS A 60 12.81 20.15 9.98
CA LYS A 60 11.94 19.54 10.99
C LYS A 60 10.62 20.28 11.12
N ALA A 61 10.62 21.62 11.06
CA ALA A 61 9.39 22.40 11.09
C ALA A 61 8.49 22.12 9.87
N VAL A 62 9.05 22.13 8.66
CA VAL A 62 8.32 21.78 7.43
C VAL A 62 7.80 20.34 7.47
N GLU A 63 8.58 19.41 8.00
CA GLU A 63 8.17 18.02 8.15
C GLU A 63 6.99 17.87 9.14
N ALA A 64 7.02 18.60 10.26
CA ALA A 64 5.91 18.63 11.20
C ALA A 64 4.65 19.25 10.58
N GLU A 65 4.77 20.34 9.83
CA GLU A 65 3.65 20.94 9.09
C GLU A 65 3.07 19.98 8.05
N LYS A 66 3.93 19.27 7.32
CA LYS A 66 3.53 18.23 6.37
C LYS A 66 2.74 17.12 7.06
N GLN A 67 3.21 16.62 8.20
CA GLN A 67 2.51 15.60 8.98
C GLN A 67 1.13 16.09 9.45
N ILE A 68 1.03 17.34 9.94
CA ILE A 68 -0.24 17.93 10.35
C ILE A 68 -1.21 18.02 9.15
N PHE A 69 -0.70 18.40 7.97
CA PHE A 69 -1.49 18.47 6.75
C PHE A 69 -1.99 17.09 6.33
N GLU A 70 -1.12 16.07 6.33
CA GLU A 70 -1.49 14.68 6.01
C GLU A 70 -2.59 14.17 6.95
N LEU A 71 -2.44 14.36 8.27
CA LEU A 71 -3.45 13.96 9.25
C LEU A 71 -4.80 14.68 9.04
N LYS A 72 -4.79 15.97 8.72
CA LYS A 72 -6.02 16.72 8.41
C LYS A 72 -6.70 16.19 7.16
N ASN A 73 -5.92 15.92 6.11
CA ASN A 73 -6.43 15.37 4.87
C ASN A 73 -6.97 13.94 5.03
N GLU A 74 -6.30 13.09 5.81
CA GLU A 74 -6.80 11.76 6.17
C GLU A 74 -8.13 11.84 6.94
N LYS A 75 -8.24 12.77 7.89
CA LYS A 75 -9.50 13.01 8.61
C LYS A 75 -10.63 13.49 7.70
N GLU A 76 -10.34 14.39 6.76
CA GLU A 76 -11.36 14.90 5.83
C GLU A 76 -11.79 13.82 4.82
N THR A 77 -10.83 13.07 4.28
CA THR A 77 -11.11 11.98 3.34
C THR A 77 -11.87 10.82 3.99
N THR A 78 -11.58 10.48 5.24
CA THR A 78 -12.35 9.49 6.00
C THR A 78 -13.78 9.97 6.23
N LEU A 79 -13.97 11.21 6.68
CA LEU A 79 -15.30 11.82 6.82
C LEU A 79 -16.08 11.82 5.50
N HIS A 80 -15.43 12.17 4.39
CA HIS A 80 -16.06 12.15 3.06
C HIS A 80 -16.47 10.73 2.63
N ARG A 81 -15.62 9.74 2.89
CA ARG A 81 -15.94 8.32 2.61
C ARG A 81 -17.10 7.82 3.45
N GLU A 82 -17.17 8.20 4.72
CA GLU A 82 -18.30 7.88 5.61
C GLU A 82 -19.59 8.54 5.12
N ASN A 83 -19.56 9.83 4.80
CA ASN A 83 -20.72 10.56 4.25
C ASN A 83 -21.19 9.96 2.91
N LEU A 84 -20.28 9.57 2.03
CA LEU A 84 -20.62 8.90 0.77
C LEU A 84 -21.26 7.53 1.00
N ARG A 85 -20.74 6.76 1.96
CA ARG A 85 -21.32 5.46 2.33
C ARG A 85 -22.71 5.63 2.91
N ASP A 86 -22.92 6.63 3.74
CA ASP A 86 -24.21 6.98 4.30
C ASP A 86 -25.19 7.36 3.20
N TYR A 87 -24.80 8.27 2.30
CA TYR A 87 -25.61 8.65 1.15
C TYR A 87 -25.98 7.45 0.27
N GLN A 88 -25.03 6.56 -0.01
CA GLN A 88 -25.30 5.34 -0.78
C GLN A 88 -26.29 4.41 -0.07
N ALA A 89 -26.15 4.22 1.25
CA ALA A 89 -27.07 3.41 2.03
C ALA A 89 -28.50 4.00 2.00
N TYR A 90 -28.64 5.31 2.26
CA TYR A 90 -29.93 5.99 2.14
C TYR A 90 -30.53 5.84 0.73
N ARG A 91 -29.71 6.04 -0.31
CA ARG A 91 -30.15 5.90 -1.70
C ARG A 91 -30.66 4.50 -2.02
N GLU A 92 -29.99 3.44 -1.56
CA GLU A 92 -30.42 2.06 -1.80
C GLU A 92 -31.71 1.72 -1.04
N VAL A 93 -31.86 2.16 0.22
CA VAL A 93 -33.13 2.01 0.97
C VAL A 93 -34.28 2.67 0.22
N LEU A 94 -34.10 3.93 -0.19
CA LEU A 94 -35.14 4.66 -0.93
C LEU A 94 -35.46 4.00 -2.28
N ARG A 95 -34.46 3.48 -3.00
CA ARG A 95 -34.68 2.73 -4.24
C ARG A 95 -35.48 1.45 -4.02
N ASN A 96 -35.21 0.73 -2.93
CA ASN A 96 -35.93 -0.50 -2.62
C ASN A 96 -37.40 -0.20 -2.28
N ILE A 97 -37.65 0.85 -1.49
CA ILE A 97 -39.01 1.35 -1.20
C ILE A 97 -39.75 1.74 -2.49
N LEU A 98 -39.09 2.46 -3.41
CA LEU A 98 -39.70 2.83 -4.70
C LEU A 98 -40.06 1.61 -5.54
N LYS A 99 -39.18 0.59 -5.58
CA LYS A 99 -39.47 -0.67 -6.30
C LYS A 99 -40.62 -1.45 -5.68
N GLU A 100 -40.73 -1.47 -4.36
CA GLU A 100 -41.85 -2.12 -3.66
C GLU A 100 -43.17 -1.41 -4.01
N ARG A 101 -43.17 -0.07 -4.04
CA ARG A 101 -44.33 0.72 -4.48
C ARG A 101 -44.75 0.39 -5.92
N GLU A 102 -43.81 0.24 -6.85
CA GLU A 102 -44.14 -0.10 -8.25
C GLU A 102 -44.75 -1.50 -8.40
N ASN A 103 -44.40 -2.43 -7.51
CA ASN A 103 -44.86 -3.81 -7.56
C ASN A 103 -46.21 -4.02 -6.84
N ASP A 104 -46.62 -3.11 -5.96
CA ASP A 104 -47.81 -3.27 -5.12
C ASP A 104 -49.00 -2.47 -5.66
N LYS A 105 -49.99 -3.16 -6.26
CA LYS A 105 -51.17 -2.54 -6.89
C LYS A 105 -52.16 -1.92 -5.91
N ASN A 106 -52.06 -2.27 -4.62
CA ASN A 106 -52.95 -1.78 -3.56
C ASN A 106 -52.24 -0.77 -2.64
N TRP A 107 -51.23 -0.07 -3.15
CA TRP A 107 -50.48 0.90 -2.39
C TRP A 107 -51.39 2.04 -1.90
N ASP A 108 -51.67 2.07 -0.59
CA ASP A 108 -52.47 3.11 0.05
C ASP A 108 -51.65 4.41 0.09
N ASP A 109 -52.16 5.47 -0.53
CA ASP A 109 -51.52 6.79 -0.68
C ASP A 109 -51.45 7.59 0.64
N LYS A 110 -51.78 6.94 1.77
CA LYS A 110 -51.73 7.51 3.13
C LYS A 110 -50.34 7.92 3.64
N TYR A 111 -49.27 7.69 2.87
CA TYR A 111 -47.90 7.74 3.37
C TYR A 111 -46.96 8.72 2.67
N GLY A 112 -47.49 9.58 1.81
CA GLY A 112 -46.65 10.53 1.08
C GLY A 112 -45.47 9.84 0.38
N MET A 113 -44.32 10.50 0.33
CA MET A 113 -43.19 10.11 -0.53
C MET A 113 -42.46 8.79 -0.17
N TYR A 114 -42.69 8.16 1.00
CA TYR A 114 -41.83 7.05 1.49
C TYR A 114 -42.55 5.75 1.92
N GLY A 115 -43.88 5.70 1.97
CA GLY A 115 -44.63 4.44 2.11
C GLY A 115 -45.08 3.97 3.49
N SER A 116 -45.92 2.94 3.46
CA SER A 116 -46.77 2.50 4.57
C SER A 116 -46.06 1.97 5.82
N GLY A 117 -46.23 2.68 6.94
CA GLY A 117 -45.84 2.21 8.28
C GLY A 117 -44.37 2.42 8.62
N VAL A 118 -43.59 3.08 7.76
CA VAL A 118 -42.16 3.29 8.00
C VAL A 118 -41.96 4.60 8.76
N SER A 119 -41.78 4.50 10.08
CA SER A 119 -41.30 5.64 10.87
C SER A 119 -39.92 6.05 10.36
N ARG A 120 -39.56 7.33 10.53
CA ARG A 120 -38.17 7.77 10.33
C ARG A 120 -37.19 6.89 11.13
N LEU A 121 -37.62 6.42 12.30
CA LEU A 121 -36.85 5.51 13.14
C LEU A 121 -36.64 4.14 12.46
N ASP A 122 -37.66 3.61 11.78
CA ASP A 122 -37.59 2.34 11.06
C ASP A 122 -36.70 2.46 9.81
N LEU A 123 -36.77 3.60 9.11
CA LEU A 123 -35.84 3.94 8.02
C LEU A 123 -34.40 3.98 8.50
N GLU A 124 -34.14 4.59 9.66
CA GLU A 124 -32.79 4.67 10.22
C GLU A 124 -32.22 3.29 10.58
N LEU A 125 -33.04 2.38 11.11
CA LEU A 125 -32.65 0.99 11.36
C LEU A 125 -32.31 0.24 10.06
N GLU A 126 -33.14 0.38 9.04
CA GLU A 126 -32.90 -0.26 7.74
C GLU A 126 -31.66 0.33 7.04
N VAL A 127 -31.44 1.63 7.15
CA VAL A 127 -30.22 2.29 6.67
C VAL A 127 -29.00 1.77 7.41
N GLN A 128 -29.04 1.59 8.73
CA GLN A 128 -27.92 0.97 9.46
C GLN A 128 -27.67 -0.46 8.98
N ARG A 129 -28.71 -1.26 8.73
CA ARG A 129 -28.57 -2.59 8.15
C ARG A 129 -27.89 -2.53 6.79
N GLN A 130 -28.35 -1.67 5.88
CA GLN A 130 -27.72 -1.47 4.57
C GLN A 130 -26.26 -0.99 4.69
N LYS A 131 -25.94 -0.09 5.63
CA LYS A 131 -24.56 0.31 5.89
C LYS A 131 -23.69 -0.90 6.24
N THR A 132 -24.17 -1.81 7.10
CA THR A 132 -23.43 -3.04 7.43
C THR A 132 -23.30 -3.96 6.22
N GLU A 133 -24.36 -4.17 5.43
CA GLU A 133 -24.32 -4.99 4.22
C GLU A 133 -23.33 -4.47 3.17
N MET A 134 -23.21 -3.14 3.05
CA MET A 134 -22.28 -2.47 2.15
C MET A 134 -20.83 -2.49 2.63
N THR A 135 -20.53 -3.07 3.79
CA THR A 135 -19.12 -3.23 4.22
C THR A 135 -18.35 -4.10 3.21
N PRO A 136 -17.07 -3.78 2.92
CA PRO A 136 -16.26 -4.58 2.00
C PRO A 136 -16.12 -6.05 2.42
N ILE A 137 -16.22 -6.34 3.73
CA ILE A 137 -16.14 -7.71 4.25
C ILE A 137 -17.40 -8.49 3.86
N ILE A 138 -18.59 -7.92 4.11
CA ILE A 138 -19.85 -8.59 3.79
C ILE A 138 -20.04 -8.70 2.27
N VAL A 139 -19.71 -7.66 1.50
CA VAL A 139 -19.74 -7.70 0.03
C VAL A 139 -18.84 -8.83 -0.50
N ARG A 140 -17.61 -8.95 0.00
CA ARG A 140 -16.70 -10.04 -0.38
C ARG A 140 -17.26 -11.41 -0.02
N LYS A 141 -17.83 -11.57 1.17
CA LYS A 141 -18.47 -12.81 1.61
C LYS A 141 -19.63 -13.20 0.70
N ARG A 142 -20.54 -12.27 0.40
CA ARG A 142 -21.69 -12.49 -0.48
C ARG A 142 -21.26 -12.87 -1.90
N ASN A 143 -20.24 -12.21 -2.43
CA ASN A 143 -19.67 -12.55 -3.73
C ASN A 143 -19.03 -13.95 -3.73
N ALA A 144 -18.30 -14.31 -2.67
CA ALA A 144 -17.73 -15.64 -2.51
C ALA A 144 -18.81 -16.72 -2.43
N GLU A 145 -19.88 -16.50 -1.65
CA GLU A 145 -21.03 -17.40 -1.55
C GLU A 145 -21.74 -17.57 -2.90
N LYS A 146 -21.93 -16.47 -3.64
CA LYS A 146 -22.49 -16.51 -5.00
C LYS A 146 -21.62 -17.32 -5.95
N LEU A 147 -20.30 -17.23 -5.84
CA LEU A 147 -19.39 -18.06 -6.62
C LEU A 147 -19.43 -19.53 -6.20
N LEU A 148 -19.61 -19.81 -4.91
CA LEU A 148 -19.76 -21.18 -4.41
C LEU A 148 -21.07 -21.82 -4.87
N SER A 149 -22.18 -21.08 -4.89
CA SER A 149 -23.47 -21.60 -5.36
C SER A 149 -23.48 -21.89 -6.86
N GLN A 150 -22.69 -21.13 -7.65
CA GLN A 150 -22.52 -21.38 -9.08
C GLN A 150 -21.60 -22.57 -9.41
N ARG A 151 -20.80 -23.05 -8.44
CA ARG A 151 -19.90 -24.19 -8.69
C ARG A 151 -20.70 -25.49 -8.73
N LYS A 152 -20.37 -26.36 -9.70
CA LYS A 152 -20.84 -27.75 -9.73
C LYS A 152 -20.43 -28.41 -8.42
N ARG A 153 -21.39 -28.94 -7.66
CA ARG A 153 -21.10 -29.63 -6.39
C ARG A 153 -20.11 -30.76 -6.67
N VAL A 154 -18.99 -30.76 -5.96
CA VAL A 154 -18.02 -31.85 -6.02
C VAL A 154 -18.69 -33.05 -5.36
N GLU A 155 -18.80 -34.15 -6.10
CA GLU A 155 -19.28 -35.40 -5.52
C GLU A 155 -18.22 -35.96 -4.59
N VAL A 156 -18.51 -35.88 -3.30
CA VAL A 156 -17.70 -36.53 -2.29
C VAL A 156 -18.10 -38.00 -2.25
N PHE A 157 -17.17 -38.87 -2.65
CA PHE A 157 -17.36 -40.31 -2.49
C PHE A 157 -17.20 -40.68 -1.02
N ASP A 158 -18.19 -41.41 -0.50
CA ASP A 158 -18.11 -41.93 0.86
C ASP A 158 -17.03 -43.02 0.92
N ARG A 159 -16.05 -42.84 1.83
CA ARG A 159 -14.87 -43.69 1.93
C ARG A 159 -15.19 -45.09 2.48
N LYS A 160 -16.40 -45.29 2.97
CA LYS A 160 -16.88 -46.57 3.50
C LYS A 160 -17.54 -47.45 2.43
N MET A 161 -17.73 -46.96 1.20
CA MET A 161 -18.30 -47.78 0.13
C MET A 161 -17.29 -48.82 -0.38
N ASN A 162 -17.80 -49.97 -0.79
CA ASN A 162 -16.99 -51.02 -1.42
C ASN A 162 -16.41 -50.54 -2.76
N THR A 163 -15.19 -50.98 -3.08
CA THR A 163 -14.44 -50.57 -4.28
C THR A 163 -15.19 -50.85 -5.59
N THR A 164 -15.96 -51.94 -5.63
CA THR A 164 -16.78 -52.34 -6.77
C THR A 164 -17.92 -51.37 -7.04
N GLU A 165 -18.56 -50.84 -6.00
CA GLU A 165 -19.64 -49.86 -6.11
C GLU A 165 -19.13 -48.49 -6.56
N LEU A 166 -17.94 -48.09 -6.09
CA LEU A 166 -17.26 -46.88 -6.53
C LEU A 166 -16.92 -46.93 -8.03
N LEU A 167 -16.37 -48.06 -8.50
CA LEU A 167 -16.04 -48.27 -9.91
C LEU A 167 -17.31 -48.26 -10.80
N ASN A 168 -18.41 -48.82 -10.32
CA ASN A 168 -19.68 -48.82 -11.04
C ASN A 168 -20.31 -47.42 -11.12
N LYS A 169 -20.25 -46.61 -10.06
CA LYS A 169 -20.67 -45.20 -10.09
C LYS A 169 -19.80 -44.37 -11.04
N ALA A 170 -18.48 -44.56 -11.04
CA ALA A 170 -17.56 -43.89 -11.95
C ALA A 170 -17.81 -44.27 -13.42
N ARG A 171 -18.11 -45.54 -13.71
CA ARG A 171 -18.46 -46.01 -15.07
C ARG A 171 -19.81 -45.47 -15.56
N LYS A 172 -20.83 -45.41 -14.70
CA LYS A 172 -22.14 -44.81 -15.04
C LYS A 172 -22.02 -43.33 -15.37
N LYS A 173 -21.17 -42.58 -14.66
CA LYS A 173 -20.87 -41.17 -14.95
C LYS A 173 -20.23 -40.93 -16.30
N ARG A 174 -19.25 -41.77 -16.70
CA ARG A 174 -18.62 -41.66 -18.03
C ARG A 174 -19.58 -41.91 -19.19
N LYS A 175 -20.72 -42.55 -18.94
CA LYS A 175 -21.74 -42.86 -19.96
C LYS A 175 -22.89 -41.86 -19.99
N GLN A 176 -23.04 -40.98 -19.00
CA GLN A 176 -24.02 -39.90 -19.08
C GLN A 176 -23.39 -38.70 -19.79
N PRO A 177 -23.93 -38.25 -20.94
CA PRO A 177 -23.54 -36.95 -21.48
C PRO A 177 -23.95 -35.87 -20.47
N ASP A 178 -23.03 -34.97 -20.13
CA ASP A 178 -23.35 -33.79 -19.33
C ASP A 178 -24.49 -33.05 -20.05
N VAL A 179 -25.69 -33.05 -19.46
CA VAL A 179 -26.78 -32.19 -19.93
C VAL A 179 -26.35 -30.76 -19.62
N GLU A 180 -25.82 -30.10 -20.64
CA GLU A 180 -25.46 -28.69 -20.61
C GLU A 180 -26.68 -27.86 -20.20
N SER A 181 -26.63 -27.30 -18.99
CA SER A 181 -27.48 -26.17 -18.64
C SER A 181 -27.13 -25.02 -19.57
N LYS A 182 -27.95 -24.80 -20.62
CA LYS A 182 -27.91 -23.59 -21.44
C LYS A 182 -28.17 -22.38 -20.54
N SER A 183 -27.11 -21.70 -20.11
CA SER A 183 -27.22 -20.32 -19.63
C SER A 183 -27.32 -19.40 -20.85
N PRO A 184 -28.18 -18.38 -20.86
CA PRO A 184 -28.35 -17.50 -22.01
C PRO A 184 -27.06 -16.74 -22.29
N GLU A 185 -26.84 -16.47 -23.56
CA GLU A 185 -25.67 -15.81 -24.13
C GLU A 185 -25.39 -14.47 -23.44
N ASP A 186 -24.15 -14.28 -22.99
CA ASP A 186 -23.56 -12.95 -22.90
C ASP A 186 -22.04 -13.02 -23.16
N SER A 187 -21.68 -12.42 -24.29
CA SER A 187 -20.46 -11.65 -24.61
C SER A 187 -19.07 -12.09 -24.09
N ARG A 188 -18.20 -12.36 -25.08
CA ARG A 188 -16.71 -12.33 -25.04
C ARG A 188 -16.02 -13.33 -24.10
N ARG A 189 -15.84 -14.56 -24.60
CA ARG A 189 -14.95 -15.58 -24.01
C ARG A 189 -13.49 -15.17 -24.17
N THR A 190 -12.85 -14.68 -23.10
CA THR A 190 -11.39 -14.80 -22.97
C THR A 190 -11.03 -16.25 -22.67
N PRO A 191 -9.89 -16.78 -23.16
CA PRO A 191 -9.48 -18.14 -22.87
C PRO A 191 -9.28 -18.31 -21.36
N LYS A 192 -10.00 -19.26 -20.76
CA LYS A 192 -9.91 -19.56 -19.33
C LYS A 192 -8.51 -20.10 -19.04
N LEU A 193 -7.69 -19.32 -18.34
CA LEU A 193 -6.45 -19.80 -17.73
C LEU A 193 -6.80 -20.91 -16.73
N ILE A 194 -6.46 -22.15 -17.09
CA ILE A 194 -6.57 -23.29 -16.17
C ILE A 194 -5.37 -23.22 -15.24
N LEU A 195 -5.56 -22.57 -14.09
CA LEU A 195 -4.56 -22.60 -13.02
C LEU A 195 -4.66 -23.96 -12.29
N PRO A 196 -3.52 -24.52 -11.84
CA PRO A 196 -3.54 -25.67 -10.95
C PRO A 196 -4.33 -25.36 -9.67
N PRO A 197 -4.94 -26.37 -9.02
CA PRO A 197 -5.75 -26.16 -7.82
C PRO A 197 -4.89 -25.56 -6.70
N ILE A 198 -5.35 -24.43 -6.15
CA ILE A 198 -4.72 -23.79 -5.00
C ILE A 198 -5.00 -24.65 -3.76
N THR A 199 -3.97 -25.31 -3.24
CA THR A 199 -4.03 -26.03 -1.97
C THR A 199 -3.83 -25.03 -0.82
N VAL A 200 -4.88 -24.81 -0.03
CA VAL A 200 -4.79 -24.01 1.21
C VAL A 200 -4.52 -24.97 2.36
N THR A 201 -3.29 -25.01 2.87
CA THR A 201 -2.96 -25.72 4.11
C THR A 201 -3.16 -24.77 5.29
N PHE A 202 -4.18 -25.02 6.11
CA PHE A 202 -4.28 -24.38 7.43
C PHE A 202 -3.23 -25.01 8.33
N ARG A 203 -2.18 -24.24 8.67
CA ARG A 203 -1.23 -24.64 9.72
C ARG A 203 -1.95 -24.55 11.06
N LYS A 204 -1.98 -25.66 11.79
CA LYS A 204 -2.42 -25.71 13.19
C LYS A 204 -1.31 -25.06 14.02
N GLU A 205 -1.64 -24.13 14.89
CA GLU A 205 -0.70 -23.33 15.71
C GLU A 205 -0.02 -24.14 16.85
N GLU A 206 0.31 -25.42 16.64
CA GLU A 206 0.88 -26.28 17.69
C GLU A 206 2.38 -26.59 17.53
N ASP A 207 3.04 -26.17 16.44
CA ASP A 207 4.47 -26.47 16.19
C ASP A 207 5.36 -25.22 16.22
N PHE A 208 5.14 -24.29 17.18
CA PHE A 208 5.96 -23.07 17.29
C PHE A 208 7.16 -23.16 18.26
N GLU A 209 7.40 -24.31 18.91
CA GLU A 209 8.48 -24.43 19.92
C GLU A 209 9.72 -25.24 19.50
N SER A 210 9.81 -25.75 18.28
CA SER A 210 11.02 -26.45 17.84
C SER A 210 11.36 -26.15 16.38
N GLY A 211 12.00 -25.02 16.14
CA GLY A 211 12.50 -24.65 14.82
C GLY A 211 12.96 -23.20 14.65
N ALA A 212 13.16 -22.47 15.76
CA ALA A 212 13.88 -21.21 15.72
C ALA A 212 15.38 -21.49 15.69
N GLU A 213 15.91 -21.86 14.53
CA GLU A 213 17.31 -21.56 14.21
C GLU A 213 17.55 -21.63 12.69
N ARG A 214 18.00 -20.50 12.15
CA ARG A 214 18.71 -20.34 10.87
C ARG A 214 17.87 -20.44 9.60
N ARG A 215 17.40 -19.29 9.13
CA ARG A 215 17.75 -18.79 7.79
C ARG A 215 17.62 -17.28 7.76
N SER A 216 18.79 -16.67 7.66
CA SER A 216 19.06 -15.28 7.34
C SER A 216 18.19 -14.80 6.18
N THR A 217 17.74 -13.55 6.32
CA THR A 217 17.10 -12.74 5.30
C THR A 217 18.06 -12.51 4.13
N GLU A 218 18.02 -13.39 3.14
CA GLU A 218 18.47 -13.07 1.78
C GLU A 218 17.24 -12.68 0.98
N VAL A 219 17.21 -11.41 0.57
CA VAL A 219 16.25 -10.86 -0.37
C VAL A 219 16.57 -11.42 -1.75
N THR A 220 16.03 -12.59 -2.08
CA THR A 220 15.97 -13.06 -3.47
C THR A 220 14.74 -12.44 -4.12
N ASN A 221 14.97 -11.34 -4.84
CA ASN A 221 14.01 -10.78 -5.80
C ASN A 221 13.88 -11.75 -6.99
N ASP A 222 13.13 -12.82 -6.83
CA ASP A 222 12.75 -13.72 -7.92
C ASP A 222 11.52 -13.16 -8.64
N PHE A 223 11.72 -12.06 -9.36
CA PHE A 223 10.84 -11.71 -10.47
C PHE A 223 11.30 -12.49 -11.72
N PRO A 224 10.40 -13.08 -12.51
CA PRO A 224 10.79 -13.67 -13.78
C PRO A 224 11.32 -12.57 -14.72
N SER A 225 12.58 -12.71 -15.15
CA SER A 225 13.25 -11.79 -16.06
C SER A 225 12.53 -11.77 -17.42
N VAL A 226 11.96 -10.63 -17.78
CA VAL A 226 11.43 -10.40 -19.13
C VAL A 226 12.61 -10.24 -20.09
N PHE A 227 12.82 -11.22 -20.97
CA PHE A 227 13.77 -11.10 -22.07
C PHE A 227 13.26 -10.05 -23.06
N VAL A 228 13.96 -8.91 -23.13
CA VAL A 228 13.78 -7.89 -24.16
C VAL A 228 14.82 -8.13 -25.25
N THR A 229 14.38 -8.60 -26.42
CA THR A 229 15.24 -8.66 -27.61
C THR A 229 15.27 -7.28 -28.27
N GLN A 230 16.43 -6.61 -28.24
CA GLN A 230 16.64 -5.41 -29.06
C GLN A 230 16.86 -5.81 -30.51
N GLN A 231 16.01 -5.32 -31.42
CA GLN A 231 16.26 -5.35 -32.85
C GLN A 231 17.38 -4.35 -33.18
N LYS A 232 18.51 -4.85 -33.70
CA LYS A 232 19.54 -4.03 -34.35
C LYS A 232 18.99 -3.53 -35.69
N HIS A 233 18.95 -2.21 -35.88
CA HIS A 233 18.87 -1.64 -37.23
C HIS A 233 20.26 -1.65 -37.88
N PRO A 234 20.37 -2.05 -39.16
CA PRO A 234 21.62 -1.98 -39.91
C PRO A 234 21.91 -0.54 -40.32
N VAL A 235 23.21 -0.22 -40.37
CA VAL A 235 23.80 1.00 -40.94
C VAL A 235 23.72 0.95 -42.46
#